data_AF-A0A537P333-F1
#
_entry.id   AF-A0A537P333-F1
#
_cell.length_a   1.000
_cell.length_b   1.000
_cell.length_c   1.000
_cell.angle_alpha   90.00
_cell.angle_beta   90.00
_cell.angle_gamma   90.00
#
_symmetry.space_group_name_H-M   'P 1'
#
loop_
_entity.id
_entity.type
_entity.pdbx_description
1 polymer ?
#
loop_
_entity_poly.entity_id
_entity_poly.type
_entity_poly.pdbx_seq_one_letter_code
_entity_poly.pdbx_strand_id
1 'polypeptide(L)'
;MPNNHPIYDSRVIMEYLCHVSGNKTLIPDDGVKRFRVLTLEALGQAIAEAGVAFRYETVVRPQGLQWREWLDRHDLRVKAEFDDLENAWSRDLAEISAGSIAVAVALSYLDFRIPDWQWRKDRPKLKAFHEAFSARPSMQATVLKPS
;
A
#
# COMPACT_ATOMS: atom_id res chain seq x y z
N MET A 1 18.36 2.63 19.25
CA MET A 1 18.23 4.08 19.51
C MET A 1 18.78 4.37 20.89
N PRO A 2 19.45 5.51 21.12
CA PRO A 2 19.74 5.95 22.48
C PRO A 2 18.46 5.85 23.33
N ASN A 3 18.55 5.27 24.52
CA ASN A 3 17.49 5.22 25.53
C ASN A 3 16.23 4.38 25.20
N ASN A 4 16.33 3.35 24.34
CA ASN A 4 15.23 2.41 24.04
C ASN A 4 13.92 3.10 23.57
N HIS A 5 14.05 4.23 22.88
CA HIS A 5 12.90 4.98 22.37
C HIS A 5 12.16 4.18 21.28
N PRO A 6 10.81 4.09 21.33
CA PRO A 6 10.03 3.36 20.33
C PRO A 6 10.13 4.03 18.95
N ILE A 7 10.12 3.23 17.89
CA ILE A 7 10.18 3.70 16.50
C ILE A 7 8.80 3.52 15.88
N TYR A 8 8.33 4.56 15.22
CA TYR A 8 7.06 4.64 14.49
C TYR A 8 7.21 5.72 13.42
N ASP A 9 6.40 5.75 12.36
CA ASP A 9 5.36 4.80 11.93
C ASP A 9 5.96 3.63 11.11
N SER A 10 5.15 2.97 10.27
CA SER A 10 5.59 1.88 9.38
C SER A 10 6.76 2.26 8.48
N ARG A 11 6.83 3.49 7.96
CA ARG A 11 7.90 3.93 7.06
C ARG A 11 9.22 4.10 7.80
N VAL A 12 9.18 4.69 8.99
CA VAL A 12 10.37 4.85 9.83
C VAL A 12 10.87 3.49 10.31
N ILE A 13 9.96 2.58 10.67
CA ILE A 13 10.31 1.20 11.02
C ILE A 13 10.95 0.49 9.82
N MET A 14 10.37 0.59 8.62
CA MET A 14 10.93 -0.01 7.40
C MET A 14 12.34 0.50 7.11
N GLU A 15 12.55 1.81 7.14
CA GLU A 15 13.86 2.43 6.91
C GLU A 15 14.88 2.04 7.98
N TYR A 16 14.47 2.02 9.25
CA TYR A 16 15.31 1.54 10.34
C TYR A 16 15.73 0.08 10.14
N LEU A 17 14.79 -0.81 9.77
CA LEU A 17 15.08 -2.22 9.51
C LEU A 17 16.02 -2.41 8.30
N CYS A 18 15.85 -1.62 7.23
CA CYS A 18 16.77 -1.61 6.10
C CYS A 18 18.18 -1.16 6.54
N HIS A 19 18.26 -0.09 7.34
CA HIS A 19 19.52 0.43 7.85
C HIS A 19 20.27 -0.59 8.73
N VAL A 20 19.62 -1.18 9.73
CA VAL A 20 20.28 -2.12 10.66
C VAL A 20 20.66 -3.45 10.01
N SER A 21 19.92 -3.88 8.97
CA SER A 21 20.25 -5.08 8.20
C SER A 21 21.31 -4.84 7.13
N GLY A 22 21.67 -3.58 6.84
CA GLY A 22 22.53 -3.21 5.72
C GLY A 22 21.87 -3.44 4.35
N ASN A 23 20.55 -3.59 4.29
CA ASN A 23 19.81 -3.83 3.06
C ASN A 23 19.62 -2.53 2.27
N LYS A 24 20.31 -2.42 1.13
CA LYS A 24 20.22 -1.30 0.19
C LYS A 24 19.35 -1.59 -1.03
N THR A 25 18.70 -2.75 -1.08
CA THR A 25 17.81 -3.15 -2.17
C THR A 25 16.41 -2.57 -1.95
N LEU A 26 15.88 -2.66 -0.72
CA LEU A 26 14.52 -2.25 -0.43
C LEU A 26 14.34 -0.73 -0.49
N ILE A 27 15.31 0.02 0.03
CA ILE A 27 15.39 1.47 -0.07
C ILE A 27 16.83 1.81 -0.50
N PRO A 28 17.06 2.13 -1.78
CA PRO A 28 18.41 2.40 -2.28
C PRO A 28 18.96 3.76 -1.82
N ASP A 29 20.28 3.91 -1.89
CA ASP A 29 20.98 5.18 -1.64
C ASP A 29 21.06 6.07 -2.89
N ASP A 30 20.84 5.50 -4.09
CA ASP A 30 20.83 6.24 -5.36
C ASP A 30 19.70 7.27 -5.37
N GLY A 31 20.04 8.55 -5.53
CA GLY A 31 19.10 9.65 -5.30
C GLY A 31 17.79 9.52 -6.08
N VAL A 32 17.84 9.32 -7.40
CA VAL A 32 16.63 9.24 -8.23
C VAL A 32 15.85 7.97 -7.91
N LYS A 33 16.52 6.82 -7.85
CA LYS A 33 15.85 5.54 -7.54
C LYS A 33 15.22 5.54 -6.15
N ARG A 34 15.89 6.13 -5.16
CA ARG A 34 15.41 6.29 -3.79
C ARG A 34 14.09 7.04 -3.75
N PHE A 35 14.03 8.21 -4.38
CA PHE A 35 12.80 9.01 -4.36
C PHE A 35 11.66 8.37 -5.16
N ARG A 36 11.95 7.58 -6.21
CA ARG A 36 10.92 6.74 -6.85
C ARG A 36 10.34 5.70 -5.89
N VAL A 37 11.20 4.97 -5.18
CA VAL A 37 10.76 3.96 -4.19
C VAL A 37 9.95 4.60 -3.05
N LEU A 38 10.43 5.71 -2.48
CA LEU A 38 9.74 6.39 -1.38
C LEU A 38 8.41 7.01 -1.81
N THR A 39 8.31 7.48 -3.05
CA THR A 39 7.05 7.99 -3.61
C THR A 39 6.05 6.86 -3.80
N LEU A 40 6.50 5.70 -4.31
CA LEU A 40 5.64 4.52 -4.45
C LEU A 40 5.20 3.96 -3.09
N GLU A 41 6.09 3.99 -2.09
CA GLU A 41 5.75 3.63 -0.70
C GLU A 41 4.67 4.57 -0.14
N ALA A 42 4.83 5.88 -0.33
CA ALA A 42 3.84 6.86 0.07
C ALA A 42 2.48 6.67 -0.64
N LEU A 43 2.49 6.31 -1.92
CA LEU A 43 1.28 5.99 -2.68
C LEU A 43 0.57 4.75 -2.13
N GLY A 44 1.32 3.66 -1.88
CA GLY A 44 0.75 2.45 -1.25
C GLY A 44 0.17 2.74 0.13
N GLN A 45 0.85 3.55 0.94
CA GLN A 45 0.37 3.99 2.26
C GLN A 45 -0.91 4.82 2.14
N ALA A 46 -0.97 5.78 1.21
CA ALA A 46 -2.15 6.62 0.98
C ALA A 46 -3.39 5.79 0.61
N ILE A 47 -3.22 4.77 -0.25
CA ILE A 47 -4.27 3.82 -0.62
C ILE A 47 -4.74 3.02 0.61
N ALA A 48 -3.82 2.55 1.46
CA ALA A 48 -4.17 1.80 2.66
C ALA A 48 -4.94 2.67 3.68
N GLU A 49 -4.45 3.89 3.93
CA GLU A 49 -5.12 4.89 4.78
C GLU A 49 -6.50 5.25 4.23
N ALA A 50 -6.64 5.35 2.91
CA ALA A 50 -7.92 5.53 2.27
C ALA A 50 -8.87 4.37 2.59
N GLY A 51 -8.42 3.13 2.45
CA GLY A 51 -9.25 1.98 2.80
C GLY A 51 -9.65 1.94 4.27
N VAL A 52 -8.74 2.29 5.19
CA VAL A 52 -9.06 2.38 6.63
C VAL A 52 -10.11 3.45 6.90
N ALA A 53 -9.95 4.66 6.35
CA ALA A 53 -10.91 5.74 6.51
C ALA A 53 -12.30 5.36 5.95
N PHE A 54 -12.34 4.75 4.76
CA PHE A 54 -13.58 4.27 4.15
C PHE A 54 -14.31 3.24 5.03
N ARG A 55 -13.57 2.32 5.66
CA ARG A 55 -14.13 1.33 6.59
C ARG A 55 -14.67 1.97 7.86
N TYR A 56 -13.98 2.95 8.43
CA TYR A 56 -14.51 3.68 9.58
C TYR A 56 -15.82 4.38 9.24
N GLU A 57 -15.89 5.02 8.08
CA GLU A 57 -17.10 5.73 7.65
C GLU A 57 -18.26 4.78 7.34
N THR A 58 -18.01 3.63 6.72
CA THR A 58 -19.08 2.73 6.26
C THR A 58 -19.52 1.68 7.29
N VAL A 59 -18.60 1.24 8.16
CA VAL A 59 -18.85 0.13 9.11
C VAL A 59 -19.02 0.61 10.55
N VAL A 60 -18.32 1.68 10.95
CA VAL A 60 -18.30 2.14 12.35
C VAL A 60 -19.23 3.34 12.56
N ARG A 61 -19.20 4.32 11.66
CA ARG A 61 -20.03 5.52 11.78
C ARG A 61 -21.51 5.17 11.58
N PRO A 62 -22.42 5.60 12.49
CA PRO A 62 -23.85 5.36 12.35
C PRO A 62 -24.37 5.83 10.99
N GLN A 63 -25.26 5.05 10.37
CA GLN A 63 -25.71 5.27 8.99
C GLN A 63 -26.22 6.69 8.74
N GLY A 64 -26.98 7.27 9.67
CA GLY A 64 -27.52 8.64 9.55
C GLY A 64 -26.48 9.76 9.69
N LEU A 65 -25.24 9.44 10.04
CA LEU A 65 -24.14 10.40 10.19
C LEU A 65 -23.10 10.29 9.08
N GLN A 66 -23.23 9.31 8.19
CA GLN A 66 -22.28 9.07 7.09
C GLN A 66 -22.33 10.19 6.07
N TRP A 67 -21.16 10.65 5.65
CA TRP A 67 -21.04 11.73 4.67
C TRP A 67 -20.85 11.17 3.27
N ARG A 68 -21.95 11.11 2.51
CA ARG A 68 -21.97 10.47 1.20
C ARG A 68 -21.03 11.13 0.18
N GLU A 69 -21.01 12.45 0.11
CA GLU A 69 -20.14 13.17 -0.82
C GLU A 69 -18.66 12.99 -0.49
N TRP A 70 -18.31 12.77 0.79
CA TRP A 70 -16.95 12.41 1.17
C TRP A 70 -16.59 11.01 0.65
N LEU A 71 -17.48 10.02 0.80
CA LEU A 71 -17.28 8.68 0.25
C LEU A 71 -17.09 8.70 -1.28
N ASP A 72 -17.91 9.46 -1.99
CA ASP A 72 -17.82 9.55 -3.46
C ASP A 72 -16.51 10.20 -3.92
N ARG A 73 -16.05 11.28 -3.24
CA ARG A 73 -14.73 11.88 -3.52
C ARG A 73 -13.58 10.93 -3.22
N HIS A 74 -13.72 10.13 -2.17
CA HIS A 74 -12.71 9.18 -1.74
C HIS A 74 -12.55 8.04 -2.73
N ASP A 75 -13.67 7.50 -3.23
CA ASP A 75 -13.70 6.51 -4.30
C ASP A 75 -13.07 7.04 -5.60
N LEU A 76 -13.39 8.28 -6.01
CA LEU A 76 -12.78 8.91 -7.17
C LEU A 76 -11.25 9.04 -7.03
N ARG A 77 -10.77 9.51 -5.86
CA ARG A 77 -9.35 9.68 -5.59
C ARG A 77 -8.59 8.35 -5.70
N VAL A 78 -9.10 7.31 -5.03
CA VAL A 78 -8.42 6.02 -4.99
C VAL A 78 -8.42 5.33 -6.36
N LYS A 79 -9.49 5.49 -7.16
CA LYS A 79 -9.50 5.01 -8.55
C LYS A 79 -8.40 5.68 -9.38
N ALA A 80 -8.19 6.98 -9.22
CA ALA A 80 -7.10 7.69 -9.89
C ALA A 80 -5.71 7.19 -9.43
N GLU A 81 -5.54 6.86 -8.15
CA GLU A 81 -4.31 6.26 -7.61
C GLU A 81 -4.05 4.86 -8.21
N PHE A 82 -5.08 4.04 -8.39
CA PHE A 82 -4.95 2.76 -9.07
C PHE A 82 -4.59 2.91 -10.55
N ASP A 83 -5.19 3.89 -11.23
CA ASP A 83 -4.90 4.19 -12.63
C ASP A 83 -3.46 4.71 -12.78
N ASP A 84 -2.96 5.49 -11.83
CA ASP A 84 -1.55 5.91 -11.79
C ASP A 84 -0.62 4.69 -11.64
N LEU A 85 -0.92 3.77 -10.70
CA LEU A 85 -0.15 2.52 -10.53
C LEU A 85 -0.08 1.69 -11.82
N GLU A 86 -1.21 1.54 -12.52
CA GLU A 86 -1.30 0.80 -13.79
C GLU A 86 -0.48 1.45 -14.92
N ASN A 87 -0.49 2.78 -14.98
CA ASN A 87 0.06 3.52 -16.13
C ASN A 87 1.53 3.95 -15.95
N ALA A 88 1.93 4.34 -14.74
CA ALA A 88 3.21 5.01 -14.49
C ALA A 88 4.23 4.19 -13.68
N TRP A 89 3.78 3.17 -12.94
CA TRP A 89 4.61 2.49 -11.93
C TRP A 89 4.98 1.04 -12.24
N SER A 90 4.56 0.50 -13.38
CA SER A 90 4.80 -0.92 -13.74
C SER A 90 6.28 -1.36 -13.66
N ARG A 91 7.23 -0.47 -13.98
CA ARG A 91 8.67 -0.77 -13.88
C ARG A 91 9.15 -0.87 -12.44
N ASP A 92 8.73 0.05 -11.57
CA ASP A 92 9.11 0.08 -10.16
C ASP A 92 8.45 -1.04 -9.37
N LEU A 93 7.20 -1.37 -9.71
CA LEU A 93 6.45 -2.48 -9.14
C LEU A 93 7.08 -3.84 -9.49
N ALA A 94 7.80 -3.95 -10.60
CA ALA A 94 8.53 -5.17 -10.96
C ALA A 94 9.76 -5.43 -10.07
N GLU A 95 10.27 -4.41 -9.37
CA GLU A 95 11.37 -4.56 -8.41
C GLU A 95 10.84 -4.83 -7.00
N ILE A 96 11.61 -5.57 -6.20
CA ILE A 96 11.30 -5.75 -4.77
C ILE A 96 11.90 -4.56 -4.02
N SER A 97 11.03 -3.65 -3.59
CA SER A 97 11.38 -2.42 -2.87
C SER A 97 10.36 -2.14 -1.75
N ALA A 98 10.64 -1.17 -0.88
CA ALA A 98 9.67 -0.70 0.11
C ALA A 98 8.36 -0.24 -0.57
N GLY A 99 8.47 0.38 -1.74
CA GLY A 99 7.33 0.82 -2.55
C GLY A 99 6.46 -0.33 -3.04
N SER A 100 7.05 -1.35 -3.67
CA SER A 100 6.27 -2.50 -4.16
C SER A 100 5.68 -3.34 -3.02
N ILE A 101 6.39 -3.46 -1.88
CA ILE A 101 5.84 -4.07 -0.67
C ILE A 101 4.60 -3.29 -0.17
N ALA A 102 4.70 -1.97 -0.04
CA ALA A 102 3.60 -1.13 0.43
C ALA A 102 2.36 -1.26 -0.46
N VAL A 103 2.53 -1.21 -1.79
CA VAL A 103 1.43 -1.39 -2.74
C VAL A 103 0.82 -2.79 -2.65
N ALA A 104 1.63 -3.85 -2.62
CA ALA A 104 1.12 -5.22 -2.54
C ALA A 104 0.32 -5.46 -1.25
N VAL A 105 0.78 -4.93 -0.11
CA VAL A 105 0.09 -5.02 1.18
C VAL A 105 -1.21 -4.21 1.14
N ALA A 106 -1.19 -2.99 0.59
CA ALA A 106 -2.39 -2.15 0.46
C ALA A 106 -3.47 -2.84 -0.38
N LEU A 107 -3.12 -3.39 -1.55
CA LEU A 107 -4.08 -4.11 -2.41
C LEU A 107 -4.64 -5.37 -1.73
N SER A 108 -3.80 -6.11 -0.98
CA SER A 108 -4.25 -7.27 -0.20
C SER A 108 -5.23 -6.86 0.91
N TYR A 109 -5.01 -5.72 1.55
CA TYR A 109 -5.95 -5.16 2.53
C TYR A 109 -7.28 -4.78 1.90
N LEU A 110 -7.26 -4.18 0.71
CA LEU A 110 -8.48 -3.85 -0.03
C LEU A 110 -9.27 -5.11 -0.41
N ASP A 111 -8.61 -6.17 -0.88
CA ASP A 111 -9.29 -7.45 -1.12
C ASP A 111 -9.97 -8.00 0.12
N PHE A 112 -9.31 -7.86 1.27
CA PHE A 112 -9.81 -8.36 2.54
C PHE A 112 -10.97 -7.55 3.12
N ARG A 113 -10.94 -6.21 2.99
CA ARG A 113 -11.88 -5.32 3.67
C ARG A 113 -12.84 -4.57 2.76
N ILE A 114 -12.49 -4.34 1.50
CA ILE A 114 -13.22 -3.49 0.55
C ILE A 114 -13.23 -4.12 -0.85
N PRO A 115 -13.86 -5.29 -1.03
CA PRO A 115 -13.93 -5.95 -2.34
C PRO A 115 -14.66 -5.11 -3.40
N ASP A 116 -15.56 -4.21 -2.97
CA ASP A 116 -16.37 -3.35 -3.84
C ASP A 116 -15.55 -2.35 -4.66
N TRP A 117 -14.31 -2.03 -4.24
CA TRP A 117 -13.44 -1.14 -5.00
C TRP A 117 -12.89 -1.78 -6.28
N GLN A 118 -12.98 -3.11 -6.41
CA GLN A 118 -12.67 -3.86 -7.65
C GLN A 118 -11.39 -3.39 -8.34
N TRP A 119 -10.32 -3.14 -7.59
CA TRP A 119 -9.10 -2.47 -8.10
C TRP A 119 -8.47 -3.20 -9.30
N ARG A 120 -8.68 -4.52 -9.44
CA ARG A 120 -8.23 -5.31 -10.61
C ARG A 120 -8.94 -4.97 -11.91
N LYS A 121 -10.16 -4.45 -11.84
CA LYS A 121 -10.97 -4.13 -13.02
C LYS A 121 -10.24 -3.05 -13.82
N ASP A 122 -10.06 -3.30 -15.12
CA ASP A 122 -9.40 -2.42 -16.08
C ASP A 122 -7.90 -2.15 -15.82
N ARG A 123 -7.27 -2.90 -14.90
CA ARG A 123 -5.85 -2.71 -14.49
C ARG A 123 -5.05 -4.01 -14.56
N PRO A 124 -4.83 -4.55 -15.77
CA PRO A 124 -4.23 -5.86 -15.95
C PRO A 124 -2.77 -5.95 -15.49
N LYS A 125 -1.96 -4.89 -15.61
CA LYS A 125 -0.57 -4.92 -15.13
C LYS A 125 -0.53 -4.92 -13.62
N LEU A 126 -1.36 -4.09 -12.97
CA LEU A 126 -1.47 -4.05 -11.52
C LEU A 126 -1.95 -5.38 -10.95
N LYS A 127 -2.94 -6.01 -11.60
CA LYS A 127 -3.40 -7.36 -11.28
C LYS A 127 -2.26 -8.37 -11.37
N ALA A 128 -1.55 -8.42 -12.50
CA ALA A 128 -0.46 -9.35 -12.71
C ALA A 128 0.69 -9.16 -11.71
N PHE A 129 1.02 -7.91 -11.40
CA PHE A 129 1.97 -7.56 -10.34
C PHE A 129 1.54 -8.18 -9.01
N HIS A 130 0.31 -7.93 -8.56
CA HIS A 130 -0.15 -8.38 -7.25
C HIS A 130 -0.22 -9.90 -7.15
N GLU A 131 -0.65 -10.59 -8.21
CA GLU A 131 -0.67 -12.06 -8.27
C GLU A 131 0.74 -12.64 -8.12
N ALA A 132 1.70 -12.13 -8.88
CA ALA A 132 3.09 -12.56 -8.79
C ALA A 132 3.73 -12.22 -7.44
N PHE A 133 3.48 -11.02 -6.92
CA PHE A 133 4.05 -10.58 -5.65
C PHE A 133 3.46 -11.35 -4.47
N SER A 134 2.15 -11.61 -4.49
CA SER A 134 1.45 -12.36 -3.43
C SER A 134 1.92 -13.80 -3.32
N ALA A 135 2.42 -14.41 -4.40
CA ALA A 135 2.95 -15.78 -4.38
C ALA A 135 4.28 -15.92 -3.59
N ARG A 136 4.92 -14.80 -3.21
CA ARG A 136 6.20 -14.83 -2.49
C ARG A 136 6.05 -15.44 -1.09
N PRO A 137 7.04 -16.20 -0.58
CA PRO A 137 6.98 -16.80 0.75
C PRO A 137 6.67 -15.81 1.88
N SER A 138 7.23 -14.59 1.81
CA SER A 138 6.97 -13.54 2.80
C SER A 138 5.49 -13.10 2.82
N MET A 139 4.86 -12.97 1.65
CA MET A 139 3.45 -12.60 1.55
C MET A 139 2.53 -13.73 2.03
N GLN A 140 2.86 -14.98 1.67
CA GLN A 140 2.13 -16.17 2.10
C GLN A 140 2.21 -16.38 3.62
N ALA A 141 3.36 -16.07 4.23
CA ALA A 141 3.54 -16.17 5.67
C ALA A 141 2.73 -15.12 6.46
N THR A 142 2.31 -14.03 5.81
CA THR A 142 1.62 -12.89 6.45
C THR A 142 0.23 -12.63 5.89
N VAL A 143 -0.43 -13.63 5.33
CA VAL A 143 -1.79 -13.50 4.78
C VAL A 143 -2.76 -13.02 5.86
N LEU A 144 -3.63 -12.08 5.49
CA LEU A 144 -4.71 -11.59 6.34
C LEU A 144 -5.72 -12.72 6.56
N LYS A 145 -5.89 -13.13 7.81
CA LYS A 145 -6.85 -14.17 8.20
C LYS A 145 -8.18 -13.53 8.59
N PRO A 146 -9.33 -14.06 8.16
CA PRO A 146 -10.61 -13.71 8.74
C PRO A 146 -10.57 -13.96 10.25
N SER A 147 -11.02 -12.97 11.02
CA SER A 147 -11.24 -13.08 12.47
C SER A 147 -12.48 -13.90 12.78
#